data_AF-A0A1Q7I323-F1
#
_entry.id   AF-A0A1Q7I323-F1
#
_cell.length_a   1.000
_cell.length_b   1.000
_cell.length_c   1.000
_cell.angle_alpha   90.00
_cell.angle_beta   90.00
_cell.angle_gamma   90.00
#
_symmetry.space_group_name_H-M   'P 1'
#
loop_
_entity.id
_entity.type
_entity.pdbx_description
1 polymer ?
#
loop_
_entity_poly.entity_id
_entity_poly.type
_entity_poly.pdbx_seq_one_letter_code
_entity_poly.pdbx_strand_id
1 'polypeptide(L)'
;MTCGGRSLDGLVVNHDGAYHAYVNSCPHVGTPLDLWPNEFWSEDGRLFVCSTHGALFEPDTGNCVAGPCAGDALTRLAIRRDGEDVVVSCPDA
;
A
#
# COMPACT_ATOMS: atom_id res chain seq x y z
N MET A 1 3.56 -12.31 -3.64
CA MET A 1 3.82 -12.47 -5.10
C MET A 1 5.31 -12.70 -5.33
N THR A 2 5.74 -13.39 -6.39
CA THR A 2 7.17 -13.61 -6.67
C THR A 2 7.61 -12.77 -7.86
N CYS A 3 8.56 -11.85 -7.63
CA CYS A 3 9.11 -10.95 -8.65
C CYS A 3 10.63 -11.09 -8.70
N GLY A 4 11.18 -11.39 -9.88
CA GLY A 4 12.63 -11.56 -10.05
C GLY A 4 13.25 -12.59 -9.10
N GLY A 5 12.51 -13.64 -8.72
CA GLY A 5 12.95 -14.67 -7.78
C GLY A 5 12.85 -14.30 -6.30
N ARG A 6 12.25 -13.15 -5.95
CA ARG A 6 12.02 -12.70 -4.56
C ARG A 6 10.53 -12.70 -4.23
N SER A 7 10.18 -13.14 -3.03
CA SER A 7 8.82 -12.94 -2.51
C SER A 7 8.63 -11.48 -2.11
N LEU A 8 7.51 -10.91 -2.51
CA LEU A 8 7.05 -9.57 -2.17
C LEU A 8 5.64 -9.66 -1.59
N ASP A 9 5.42 -8.95 -0.50
CA ASP A 9 4.09 -8.75 0.07
C ASP A 9 3.46 -7.50 -0.55
N GLY A 10 2.22 -7.64 -0.99
CA GLY A 10 1.49 -6.59 -1.68
C GLY A 10 0.21 -6.26 -0.92
N LEU A 11 -0.11 -4.98 -0.85
CA LEU A 11 -1.35 -4.45 -0.31
C LEU A 11 -2.24 -4.01 -1.47
N VAL A 12 -3.45 -4.57 -1.55
CA VAL A 12 -4.48 -4.15 -2.52
C VAL A 12 -5.64 -3.54 -1.74
N VAL A 13 -6.04 -2.35 -2.16
CA VAL A 13 -7.17 -1.64 -1.53
C VAL A 13 -8.22 -1.31 -2.57
N ASN A 14 -9.47 -1.24 -2.11
CA ASN A 14 -10.56 -0.59 -2.83
C ASN A 14 -10.87 0.71 -2.09
N HIS A 15 -10.66 1.84 -2.74
CA HIS A 15 -10.98 3.16 -2.22
C HIS A 15 -11.96 3.83 -3.18
N ASP A 16 -13.17 4.12 -2.71
CA ASP A 16 -14.26 4.72 -3.50
C ASP A 16 -14.52 4.04 -4.86
N GLY A 17 -14.39 2.71 -4.90
CA GLY A 17 -14.61 1.90 -6.09
C GLY A 17 -13.41 1.80 -7.05
N ALA A 18 -12.33 2.51 -6.77
CA ALA A 18 -11.04 2.40 -7.46
C ALA A 18 -10.11 1.44 -6.72
N TYR A 19 -9.43 0.57 -7.46
CA TYR A 19 -8.44 -0.33 -6.87
C TYR A 19 -7.03 0.26 -6.98
N HIS A 20 -6.29 0.23 -5.88
CA HIS A 20 -4.89 0.62 -5.81
C HIS A 20 -4.06 -0.51 -5.21
N ALA A 21 -2.81 -0.62 -5.63
CA ALA A 21 -1.90 -1.64 -5.14
C ALA A 21 -0.51 -1.08 -4.85
N TYR A 22 0.09 -1.56 -3.76
CA TYR A 22 1.38 -1.12 -3.26
C TYR A 22 2.19 -2.31 -2.75
N VAL A 23 3.52 -2.18 -2.77
CA VAL A 23 4.37 -3.05 -1.95
C VAL A 23 4.05 -2.75 -0.49
N ASN A 24 3.77 -3.78 0.28
CA ASN A 24 3.42 -3.67 1.68
C ASN A 24 4.67 -3.44 2.54
N SER A 25 5.27 -2.27 2.38
CA SER A 25 6.52 -1.90 3.03
C SER A 25 6.58 -0.39 3.22
N CYS A 26 6.48 0.06 4.47
CA CYS A 26 6.57 1.46 4.83
C CYS A 26 7.98 1.99 4.51
N PRO A 27 8.13 3.09 3.75
CA PRO A 27 9.44 3.61 3.35
C PRO A 27 10.32 4.04 4.54
N HIS A 28 9.72 4.25 5.72
CA HIS A 28 10.45 4.60 6.93
C HIS A 28 11.45 3.52 7.38
N VAL A 29 10.98 2.28 7.63
CA VAL A 29 11.82 1.18 8.17
C VAL A 29 11.54 -0.18 7.51
N GLY A 30 10.74 -0.21 6.45
CA GLY A 30 10.43 -1.41 5.68
C GLY A 30 9.44 -2.38 6.33
N THR A 31 8.72 -1.94 7.36
CA THR A 31 7.68 -2.74 8.04
C THR A 31 6.38 -2.72 7.22
N PRO A 32 5.60 -3.82 7.20
CA PRO A 32 4.29 -3.82 6.55
C PRO A 32 3.35 -2.79 7.19
N LEU A 33 2.44 -2.25 6.40
CA LEU A 33 1.46 -1.27 6.85
C LEU A 33 0.36 -1.92 7.68
N ASP A 34 -0.01 -3.17 7.37
CA ASP A 34 -1.11 -3.94 7.95
C ASP A 34 -0.60 -5.13 8.78
N LEU A 35 0.26 -4.86 9.79
CA LEU A 35 0.68 -5.90 10.75
C LEU A 35 -0.50 -6.68 11.33
N TRP A 36 -1.65 -6.00 11.44
CA TRP A 36 -2.96 -6.58 11.71
C TRP A 36 -3.82 -6.42 10.45
N PRO A 37 -4.29 -7.53 9.84
CA PRO A 37 -5.02 -7.48 8.58
C PRO A 37 -6.24 -6.55 8.65
N ASN A 38 -6.34 -5.64 7.69
CA ASN A 38 -7.41 -4.64 7.56
C ASN A 38 -7.46 -3.55 8.65
N GLU A 39 -6.47 -3.50 9.56
CA GLU A 39 -6.39 -2.49 10.63
C GLU A 39 -5.31 -1.44 10.32
N PHE A 40 -5.40 -0.86 9.13
CA PHE A 40 -4.44 0.12 8.63
C PHE A 40 -5.13 1.34 8.03
N TRP A 41 -6.43 1.52 8.27
CA TRP A 41 -7.14 2.75 7.91
C TRP A 41 -7.17 3.72 9.09
N SER A 42 -7.15 5.02 8.80
CA SER A 42 -7.47 6.03 9.80
C SER A 42 -8.92 5.87 10.26
N GLU A 43 -9.24 6.42 11.44
CA GLU A 43 -10.58 6.31 12.04
C GLU A 43 -11.69 6.84 11.11
N ASP A 44 -11.37 7.86 10.32
CA ASP A 44 -12.28 8.45 9.32
C ASP A 44 -12.26 7.73 7.95
N GLY A 45 -11.45 6.68 7.79
CA GLY A 45 -11.33 5.89 6.56
C GLY A 45 -10.66 6.61 5.39
N ARG A 46 -10.00 7.75 5.62
CA ARG A 46 -9.44 8.58 4.52
C ARG A 46 -7.99 8.27 4.18
N LEU A 47 -7.20 7.78 5.13
CA LEU A 47 -5.76 7.57 4.99
C LEU A 47 -5.39 6.16 5.43
N PHE A 48 -4.27 5.65 4.92
CA PHE A 48 -3.61 4.51 5.55
C PHE A 48 -2.81 4.96 6.76
N VAL A 49 -2.76 4.15 7.80
CA VAL A 49 -1.96 4.32 9.00
C VAL A 49 -1.00 3.14 9.08
N CYS A 50 0.30 3.41 9.02
CA CYS A 50 1.30 2.39 9.28
C CYS A 50 1.18 1.91 10.74
N SER A 51 0.83 0.64 10.96
CA SER A 51 0.55 0.08 12.29
C SER A 51 1.72 0.18 13.29
N THR A 52 2.95 0.42 12.82
CA THR A 52 4.13 0.47 13.70
C THR A 52 4.37 1.84 14.32
N HIS A 53 4.36 2.91 13.52
CA HIS A 53 4.76 4.26 13.96
C HIS A 53 3.78 5.36 13.54
N GLY A 54 2.64 5.01 12.96
CA GLY A 54 1.55 5.94 12.66
C GLY A 54 1.77 6.89 11.48
N ALA A 55 2.66 6.55 10.54
CA ALA A 55 2.79 7.31 9.29
C ALA A 55 1.47 7.24 8.50
N LEU A 56 1.06 8.37 7.92
CA LEU A 56 -0.22 8.52 7.22
C LEU A 56 -0.02 8.61 5.71
N PHE A 57 -0.74 7.78 4.95
CA PHE A 57 -0.61 7.74 3.49
C PHE A 57 -1.93 7.97 2.77
N GLU A 58 -1.87 8.68 1.65
CA GLU A 58 -2.99 8.84 0.71
C GLU A 58 -3.27 7.51 -0.02
N PRO A 59 -4.51 6.99 -0.02
CA PRO A 59 -4.82 5.68 -0.60
C PRO A 59 -4.67 5.58 -2.11
N ASP A 60 -4.82 6.69 -2.82
CA ASP A 60 -4.84 6.77 -4.27
C ASP A 60 -3.44 6.98 -4.85
N THR A 61 -2.62 7.81 -4.20
CA THR A 61 -1.24 8.16 -4.60
C THR A 61 -0.18 7.30 -3.91
N GLY A 62 -0.43 6.87 -2.67
CA GLY A 62 0.56 6.25 -1.79
C GLY A 62 1.50 7.26 -1.11
N ASN A 63 1.26 8.57 -1.25
CA ASN A 63 2.11 9.60 -0.66
C ASN A 63 1.96 9.64 0.86
N CYS A 64 3.09 9.74 1.57
CA CYS A 64 3.11 9.93 3.01
C CYS A 64 2.89 11.42 3.35
N VAL A 65 1.74 11.74 3.93
CA VAL A 65 1.33 13.11 4.26
C VAL A 65 1.66 13.49 5.71
N ALA A 66 1.93 12.53 6.58
CA ALA A 66 2.34 12.78 7.97
C ALA A 66 3.14 11.62 8.58
N GLY A 67 3.93 11.92 9.61
CA GLY A 67 4.74 10.94 10.34
C GLY A 67 6.20 10.87 9.89
N PRO A 68 6.95 9.84 10.31
CA PRO A 68 8.41 9.81 10.18
C PRO A 68 8.98 9.79 8.75
N CYS A 69 8.17 9.42 7.76
CA CYS A 69 8.55 9.39 6.34
C CYS A 69 7.73 10.37 5.49
N ALA A 70 7.24 11.47 6.08
CA ALA A 70 6.47 12.47 5.35
C ALA A 70 7.27 13.03 4.16
N GLY A 71 6.64 13.03 2.98
CA GLY A 71 7.27 13.41 1.71
C GLY A 71 7.76 12.23 0.86
N ASP A 72 7.91 11.03 1.43
CA ASP A 72 8.12 9.79 0.68
C ASP A 72 6.78 9.19 0.21
N ALA A 73 6.84 8.07 -0.51
CA ALA A 73 5.65 7.35 -0.97
C ALA A 73 5.84 5.82 -0.92
N LEU A 74 4.72 5.11 -0.86
CA LEU A 74 4.68 3.67 -1.05
C LEU A 74 5.04 3.30 -2.50
N THR A 75 5.77 2.20 -2.68
CA THR A 75 6.07 1.67 -4.01
C THR A 75 4.80 1.13 -4.66
N ARG A 76 4.37 1.74 -5.77
CA ARG A 76 3.16 1.31 -6.50
C ARG A 76 3.38 -0.03 -7.20
N LEU A 77 2.33 -0.85 -7.21
CA LEU A 77 2.21 -2.03 -8.05
C LEU A 77 1.20 -1.75 -9.16
N ALA A 78 1.53 -2.17 -10.39
CA ALA A 78 0.60 -2.06 -11.50
C ALA A 78 -0.62 -2.95 -11.24
N ILE A 79 -1.81 -2.38 -11.41
CA ILE A 79 -3.08 -3.04 -11.11
C ILE A 79 -4.08 -2.80 -12.25
N ARG A 80 -4.82 -3.83 -12.63
CA ARG A 80 -5.90 -3.75 -13.61
C ARG A 80 -7.06 -4.67 -13.22
N ARG A 81 -8.27 -4.33 -13.65
CA ARG A 81 -9.41 -5.25 -13.61
C ARG A 81 -9.38 -6.18 -14.82
N ASP A 82 -9.77 -7.43 -14.61
CA ASP A 82 -9.96 -8.45 -15.63
C ASP A 82 -11.25 -9.22 -15.35
N GLY A 83 -12.38 -8.69 -15.85
CA GLY A 83 -13.69 -9.19 -15.45
C GLY A 83 -13.95 -8.97 -13.95
N GLU A 84 -14.19 -10.05 -13.22
CA GLU A 84 -14.39 -10.05 -11.76
C GLU A 84 -13.06 -10.05 -10.98
N ASP A 85 -11.95 -10.29 -11.66
CA ASP A 85 -10.63 -10.39 -11.04
C ASP A 85 -9.90 -9.04 -11.00
N VAL A 86 -9.04 -8.91 -9.99
CA VAL A 86 -8.05 -7.84 -9.88
C VAL A 86 -6.67 -8.44 -10.09
N VAL A 87 -5.98 -8.00 -11.14
CA VAL A 87 -4.65 -8.51 -11.50
C VAL A 87 -3.61 -7.49 -11.09
N VAL A 88 -2.68 -7.91 -10.24
CA VAL A 88 -1.51 -7.13 -9.80
C VAL A 88 -0.26 -7.68 -10.47
N SER A 89 0.57 -6.78 -10.99
CA SER A 89 1.84 -7.12 -11.64
C SER A 89 3.02 -6.66 -10.80
N CYS A 90 4.17 -7.30 -11.03
CA CYS A 90 5.43 -6.89 -10.39
C CYS A 90 5.69 -5.39 -10.58
N PRO A 91 6.31 -4.73 -9.57
CA PRO A 91 6.69 -3.34 -9.73
C PRO A 91 7.63 -3.23 -10.94
N ASP A 92 7.44 -2.18 -11.73
CA ASP A 92 8.35 -1.86 -12.83
C ASP A 92 9.76 -1.66 -12.25
N ALA A 93 10.75 -2.26 -12.92
CA ALA A 93 12.15 -2.29 -12.46
C ALA A 93 12.82 -0.92 -12.54
#